data_AF-A0A9X5YYN9-F1
#
_entry.id   AF-A0A9X5YYN9-F1
#
_cell.length_a   1.000
_cell.length_b   1.000
_cell.length_c   1.000
_cell.angle_alpha   90.00
_cell.angle_beta   90.00
_cell.angle_gamma   90.00
#
_symmetry.space_group_name_H-M   'P 1'
#
loop_
_entity.id
_entity.type
_entity.pdbx_description
1 polymer ?
#
loop_
_entity_poly.entity_id
_entity_poly.type
_entity_poly.pdbx_seq_one_letter_code
_entity_poly.pdbx_strand_id
1 'polypeptide(L)'
;MTAPAPGLDSFRAQARAWLADNAKRRPAAQANWGTGSDDVAVFHDLGADEERAMLGRIRAWQRRKFDAGYGALSWPPELGGAGLPAAYEEAFALEEAAFETVPSHELFSVTVRLIAPTIRLLGTAEQKARFIRPFLRGEELACQLFSEPGAGSDLAGLATRAVRDGDEWVVTGQKVWSSGAHHAGWGELLARTDPDTVKHAGITAFLLPLDTPGVQVRPLRQMSGGVSFCEVFLDDVRIPDSLRLGEVGKGWGVALTTLGFERDASARPHQIGGGWTQVLGLAQWLGVLDDPLVRQRLAAVYANERLADGPTEIHKTALARTLLAQFEPAMGLFPSGHLPARRAAARERFAEQIEQAVDAG
;
A
#
# COMPACT_ATOMS: atom_id res chain seq x y z
N MET A 1 22.91 -16.30 -17.21
CA MET A 1 21.57 -16.45 -17.83
C MET A 1 20.68 -17.11 -16.79
N THR A 2 19.69 -16.38 -16.27
CA THR A 2 18.67 -16.92 -15.37
C THR A 2 17.80 -17.93 -16.13
N ALA A 3 17.40 -19.01 -15.48
CA ALA A 3 16.48 -19.98 -16.08
C ALA A 3 15.17 -19.26 -16.50
N PRO A 4 14.53 -19.67 -17.60
CA PRO A 4 13.26 -19.08 -18.01
C PRO A 4 12.22 -19.25 -16.89
N ALA A 5 11.38 -18.23 -16.69
CA ALA A 5 10.30 -18.28 -15.71
C ALA A 5 9.40 -19.50 -15.99
N PRO A 6 8.95 -20.24 -14.96
CA PRO A 6 8.04 -21.35 -15.15
C PRO A 6 6.73 -20.85 -15.76
N GLY A 7 6.09 -21.63 -16.65
CA GLY A 7 4.77 -21.26 -17.17
C GLY A 7 3.76 -21.01 -16.04
N LEU A 8 2.84 -20.06 -16.23
CA LEU A 8 1.95 -19.57 -15.15
C LEU A 8 1.13 -20.69 -14.51
N ASP A 9 0.64 -21.67 -15.27
CA ASP A 9 -0.07 -22.82 -14.73
C ASP A 9 0.81 -23.72 -13.86
N SER A 10 2.06 -23.95 -14.28
CA SER A 10 3.04 -24.69 -13.48
C SER A 10 3.36 -23.93 -12.19
N PHE A 11 3.52 -22.60 -12.26
CA PHE A 11 3.73 -21.77 -11.09
C PHE A 11 2.53 -21.86 -10.12
N ARG A 12 1.30 -21.74 -10.62
CA ARG A 12 0.08 -21.88 -9.81
C ARG A 12 -0.02 -23.24 -9.13
N ALA A 13 0.32 -24.32 -9.85
CA ALA A 13 0.35 -25.66 -9.28
C ALA A 13 1.38 -25.78 -8.14
N GLN A 14 2.60 -25.23 -8.33
CA GLN A 14 3.64 -25.20 -7.31
C GLN A 14 3.23 -24.37 -6.09
N ALA A 15 2.71 -23.16 -6.32
CA ALA A 15 2.21 -22.29 -5.26
C ALA A 15 1.09 -22.95 -4.45
N ARG A 16 0.12 -23.60 -5.13
CA ARG A 16 -0.97 -24.33 -4.47
C ARG A 16 -0.47 -25.50 -3.64
N ALA A 17 0.49 -26.28 -4.14
CA ALA A 17 1.09 -27.38 -3.39
C ALA A 17 1.79 -26.86 -2.13
N TRP A 18 2.60 -25.82 -2.28
CA TRP A 18 3.27 -25.18 -1.15
C TRP A 18 2.27 -24.62 -0.12
N LEU A 19 1.19 -23.96 -0.58
CA LEU A 19 0.14 -23.46 0.30
C LEU A 19 -0.55 -24.60 1.06
N ALA A 20 -0.80 -25.75 0.42
CA ALA A 20 -1.39 -26.92 1.07
C ALA A 20 -0.50 -27.53 2.15
N ASP A 21 0.82 -27.47 1.99
CA ASP A 21 1.79 -27.94 2.99
C ASP A 21 1.94 -26.95 4.17
N ASN A 22 1.56 -25.69 3.99
CA ASN A 22 1.88 -24.61 4.93
C ASN A 22 0.65 -23.92 5.57
N ALA A 23 -0.54 -24.13 5.03
CA ALA A 23 -1.80 -23.54 5.49
C ALA A 23 -2.96 -24.51 5.26
N LYS A 24 -4.02 -24.36 6.07
CA LYS A 24 -5.24 -25.17 5.89
C LYS A 24 -6.02 -24.63 4.71
N ARG A 25 -6.54 -25.52 3.87
CA ARG A 25 -7.45 -25.10 2.79
C ARG A 25 -8.74 -24.57 3.42
N ARG A 26 -9.22 -23.42 2.96
CA ARG A 26 -10.56 -22.94 3.35
C ARG A 26 -11.59 -23.96 2.88
N PRO A 27 -12.61 -24.27 3.70
CA PRO A 27 -13.76 -25.01 3.23
C PRO A 27 -14.31 -24.31 1.97
N ALA A 28 -14.76 -25.09 0.97
CA ALA A 28 -15.46 -24.51 -0.16
C ALA A 28 -16.62 -23.68 0.41
N ALA A 29 -16.66 -22.37 0.09
CA ALA A 29 -17.63 -21.46 0.64
C ALA A 29 -19.05 -21.90 0.25
N GLN A 30 -19.73 -22.61 1.14
CA GLN A 30 -21.16 -22.42 1.31
C GLN A 30 -21.27 -21.35 2.38
N ALA A 31 -21.64 -20.14 1.97
CA ALA A 31 -21.97 -19.06 2.90
C ALA A 31 -23.26 -19.45 3.64
N ASN A 32 -23.13 -20.33 4.63
CA ASN A 32 -24.20 -20.67 5.54
C ASN A 32 -24.29 -19.54 6.56
N TRP A 33 -25.05 -18.50 6.22
CA TRP A 33 -25.33 -17.39 7.11
C TRP A 33 -25.88 -17.90 8.45
N GLY A 34 -25.36 -17.35 9.55
CA GLY A 34 -25.59 -17.85 10.91
C GLY A 34 -24.55 -18.88 11.40
N THR A 35 -23.49 -19.16 10.64
CA THR A 35 -22.35 -19.97 11.08
C THR A 35 -21.02 -19.24 10.85
N GLY A 36 -20.18 -19.17 11.88
CA GLY A 36 -18.89 -18.45 11.82
C GLY A 36 -19.00 -16.97 12.21
N SER A 37 -17.98 -16.19 11.86
CA SER A 37 -17.92 -14.74 12.11
C SER A 37 -18.41 -13.97 10.89
N ASP A 38 -19.36 -13.06 11.10
CA ASP A 38 -19.84 -12.10 10.09
C ASP A 38 -19.12 -10.74 10.22
N ASP A 39 -17.92 -10.73 10.82
CA ASP A 39 -17.15 -9.50 11.02
C ASP A 39 -16.66 -8.94 9.68
N VAL A 40 -16.98 -7.68 9.44
CA VAL A 40 -16.57 -6.89 8.28
C VAL A 40 -15.74 -5.67 8.69
N ALA A 41 -15.36 -5.58 9.97
CA ALA A 41 -14.58 -4.49 10.50
C ALA A 41 -13.19 -4.45 9.85
N VAL A 42 -12.85 -3.26 9.38
CA VAL A 42 -11.51 -2.96 8.82
C VAL A 42 -10.51 -2.74 9.96
N PHE A 43 -10.99 -2.10 11.04
CA PHE A 43 -10.24 -1.87 12.26
C PHE A 43 -10.91 -2.64 13.38
N HIS A 44 -10.21 -3.64 13.91
CA HIS A 44 -10.72 -4.51 14.94
C HIS A 44 -10.58 -3.87 16.33
N ASP A 45 -11.55 -4.10 17.22
CA ASP A 45 -11.43 -3.81 18.65
C ASP A 45 -10.65 -4.94 19.34
N LEU A 46 -9.35 -5.05 19.06
CA LEU A 46 -8.49 -6.04 19.70
C LEU A 46 -7.86 -5.46 20.96
N GLY A 47 -7.79 -6.30 22.00
CA GLY A 47 -6.91 -6.04 23.13
C GLY A 47 -5.44 -6.03 22.69
N ALA A 48 -4.59 -5.30 23.42
CA ALA A 48 -3.17 -5.15 23.06
C ALA A 48 -2.41 -6.49 22.94
N ASP A 49 -2.74 -7.48 23.77
CA ASP A 49 -2.14 -8.83 23.71
C ASP A 49 -2.62 -9.63 22.49
N GLU A 50 -3.90 -9.47 22.11
CA GLU A 50 -4.48 -10.14 20.95
C GLU A 50 -3.92 -9.57 19.65
N GLU A 51 -3.77 -8.24 19.57
CA GLU A 51 -3.14 -7.55 18.44
C GLU A 51 -1.66 -7.97 18.32
N ARG A 52 -0.92 -8.05 19.42
CA ARG A 52 0.46 -8.59 19.43
C ARG A 52 0.52 -10.04 18.94
N ALA A 53 -0.37 -10.91 19.40
CA ALA A 53 -0.41 -12.30 18.97
C ALA A 53 -0.75 -12.41 17.47
N MET A 54 -1.67 -11.59 16.98
CA MET A 54 -2.01 -11.48 15.57
C MET A 54 -0.81 -11.04 14.73
N LEU A 55 -0.12 -9.96 15.12
CA LEU A 55 1.10 -9.50 14.47
C LEU A 55 2.20 -10.58 14.45
N GLY A 56 2.33 -11.37 15.53
CA GLY A 56 3.24 -12.51 15.58
C GLY A 56 2.92 -13.59 14.54
N ARG A 57 1.64 -13.92 14.34
CA ARG A 57 1.21 -14.85 13.27
C ARG A 57 1.50 -14.30 11.88
N ILE A 58 1.19 -13.02 11.64
CA ILE A 58 1.44 -12.37 10.35
C ILE A 58 2.93 -12.35 10.04
N ARG A 59 3.77 -12.02 11.03
CA ARG A 59 5.23 -12.05 10.93
C ARG A 59 5.74 -13.42 10.52
N ALA A 60 5.26 -14.48 11.18
CA ALA A 60 5.66 -15.86 10.87
C ALA A 60 5.26 -16.25 9.45
N TRP A 61 4.05 -15.90 9.02
CA TRP A 61 3.57 -16.17 7.66
C TRP A 61 4.34 -15.39 6.59
N GLN A 62 4.57 -14.09 6.80
CA GLN A 62 5.33 -13.24 5.88
C GLN A 62 6.76 -13.75 5.70
N ARG A 63 7.43 -14.11 6.82
CA ARG A 63 8.76 -14.71 6.78
C ARG A 63 8.77 -16.02 6.00
N ARG A 64 7.82 -16.91 6.28
CA ARG A 64 7.70 -18.21 5.59
C ARG A 64 7.50 -18.03 4.08
N LYS A 65 6.62 -17.10 3.66
CA LYS A 65 6.43 -16.77 2.24
C LYS A 65 7.69 -16.21 1.60
N PHE A 66 8.35 -15.26 2.27
CA PHE A 66 9.57 -14.65 1.77
C PHE A 66 10.70 -15.69 1.61
N ASP A 67 10.92 -16.53 2.63
CA ASP A 67 11.96 -17.56 2.62
C ASP A 67 11.68 -18.65 1.56
N ALA A 68 10.42 -18.85 1.18
CA ALA A 68 10.01 -19.74 0.08
C ALA A 68 10.03 -19.07 -1.32
N GLY A 69 10.40 -17.78 -1.42
CA GLY A 69 10.46 -17.04 -2.68
C GLY A 69 9.15 -16.39 -3.13
N TYR A 70 8.09 -16.45 -2.32
CA TYR A 70 6.77 -15.88 -2.63
C TYR A 70 6.54 -14.49 -2.02
N GLY A 71 7.47 -13.99 -1.19
CA GLY A 71 7.30 -12.71 -0.47
C GLY A 71 7.52 -11.45 -1.30
N ALA A 72 8.15 -11.56 -2.48
CA ALA A 72 8.46 -10.43 -3.35
C ALA A 72 8.67 -10.90 -4.81
N LEU A 73 7.66 -11.56 -5.39
CA LEU A 73 7.82 -12.25 -6.67
C LEU A 73 8.24 -11.32 -7.81
N SER A 74 7.69 -10.11 -7.90
CA SER A 74 8.02 -9.16 -8.97
C SER A 74 9.26 -8.31 -8.73
N TRP A 75 9.86 -8.44 -7.55
CA TRP A 75 11.01 -7.64 -7.18
C TRP A 75 12.30 -8.21 -7.77
N PRO A 76 13.30 -7.36 -8.07
CA PRO A 76 14.59 -7.83 -8.54
C PRO A 76 15.28 -8.78 -7.55
N PRO A 77 16.03 -9.79 -8.02
CA PRO A 77 16.76 -10.72 -7.15
C PRO A 77 17.73 -10.06 -6.17
N GLU A 78 18.39 -8.98 -6.58
CA GLU A 78 19.31 -8.20 -5.73
C GLU A 78 18.61 -7.54 -4.53
N LEU A 79 17.28 -7.39 -4.58
CA LEU A 79 16.44 -6.90 -3.50
C LEU A 79 15.72 -8.03 -2.74
N GLY A 80 16.06 -9.28 -3.03
CA GLY A 80 15.47 -10.46 -2.41
C GLY A 80 14.17 -10.95 -3.07
N GLY A 81 13.86 -10.47 -4.28
CA GLY A 81 12.70 -10.93 -5.04
C GLY A 81 13.00 -12.08 -6.00
N ALA A 82 11.96 -12.56 -6.69
CA ALA A 82 12.08 -13.65 -7.67
C ALA A 82 12.32 -13.15 -9.12
N GLY A 83 12.21 -11.85 -9.38
CA GLY A 83 12.37 -11.25 -10.70
C GLY A 83 11.30 -11.66 -11.71
N LEU A 84 10.12 -12.08 -11.25
CA LEU A 84 9.04 -12.57 -12.10
C LEU A 84 8.13 -11.42 -12.59
N PRO A 85 7.39 -11.59 -13.69
CA PRO A 85 6.36 -10.63 -14.09
C PRO A 85 5.28 -10.43 -13.02
N ALA A 86 4.65 -9.25 -12.97
CA ALA A 86 3.60 -8.92 -11.98
C ALA A 86 2.42 -9.91 -11.97
N ALA A 87 2.10 -10.55 -13.10
CA ALA A 87 1.06 -11.57 -13.19
C ALA A 87 1.27 -12.76 -12.24
N TYR A 88 2.50 -13.02 -11.80
CA TYR A 88 2.81 -14.08 -10.84
C TYR A 88 2.41 -13.71 -9.41
N GLU A 89 2.46 -12.42 -9.05
CA GLU A 89 1.95 -11.95 -7.76
C GLU A 89 0.44 -12.10 -7.68
N GLU A 90 -0.27 -11.74 -8.76
CA GLU A 90 -1.71 -11.92 -8.85
C GLU A 90 -2.09 -13.41 -8.83
N ALA A 91 -1.39 -14.24 -9.60
CA ALA A 91 -1.61 -15.68 -9.59
C ALA A 91 -1.38 -16.30 -8.20
N PHE A 92 -0.32 -15.90 -7.49
CA PHE A 92 -0.08 -16.37 -6.12
C PHE A 92 -1.19 -15.90 -5.17
N ALA A 93 -1.60 -14.64 -5.24
CA ALA A 93 -2.66 -14.09 -4.39
C ALA A 93 -4.00 -14.83 -4.59
N LEU A 94 -4.34 -15.17 -5.84
CA LEU A 94 -5.53 -15.97 -6.16
C LEU A 94 -5.48 -17.38 -5.58
N GLU A 95 -4.32 -18.05 -5.64
CA GLU A 95 -4.17 -19.36 -5.01
C GLU A 95 -4.18 -19.25 -3.48
N GLU A 96 -3.54 -18.22 -2.89
CA GLU A 96 -3.49 -17.96 -1.45
C GLU A 96 -4.88 -17.70 -0.86
N ALA A 97 -5.78 -17.04 -1.61
CA ALA A 97 -7.15 -16.78 -1.19
C ALA A 97 -7.96 -18.05 -0.87
N ALA A 98 -7.56 -19.21 -1.41
CA ALA A 98 -8.19 -20.51 -1.13
C ALA A 98 -7.74 -21.13 0.21
N PHE A 99 -6.83 -20.50 0.96
CA PHE A 99 -6.25 -21.04 2.20
C PHE A 99 -6.47 -20.11 3.39
N GLU A 100 -6.60 -20.71 4.57
CA GLU A 100 -6.62 -20.06 5.87
C GLU A 100 -5.19 -19.70 6.26
N THR A 101 -4.76 -18.50 5.87
CA THR A 101 -3.42 -17.98 6.14
C THR A 101 -3.43 -17.16 7.43
N VAL A 102 -3.31 -15.84 7.31
CA VAL A 102 -3.29 -14.89 8.43
C VAL A 102 -4.23 -13.72 8.13
N PRO A 103 -4.81 -13.10 9.16
CA PRO A 103 -5.55 -11.86 8.97
C PRO A 103 -4.63 -10.74 8.48
N SER A 104 -5.18 -9.70 7.87
CA SER A 104 -4.44 -8.50 7.46
C SER A 104 -4.23 -7.55 8.64
N HIS A 105 -3.12 -6.82 8.64
CA HIS A 105 -2.89 -5.72 9.56
C HIS A 105 -2.21 -4.58 8.82
N GLU A 106 -2.68 -3.35 9.03
CA GLU A 106 -2.22 -2.18 8.27
C GLU A 106 -0.71 -1.98 8.33
N LEU A 107 -0.09 -2.18 9.50
CA LEU A 107 1.36 -2.06 9.66
C LEU A 107 2.18 -2.90 8.65
N PHE A 108 1.74 -4.12 8.32
CA PHE A 108 2.41 -4.94 7.30
C PHE A 108 2.16 -4.42 5.88
N SER A 109 0.95 -3.96 5.60
CA SER A 109 0.60 -3.34 4.33
C SER A 109 1.44 -2.08 4.11
N VAL A 110 1.47 -1.16 5.08
CA VAL A 110 2.29 0.07 5.07
C VAL A 110 3.77 -0.27 4.88
N THR A 111 4.30 -1.24 5.61
CA THR A 111 5.71 -1.62 5.50
C THR A 111 6.05 -2.16 4.10
N VAL A 112 5.31 -3.16 3.63
CA VAL A 112 5.66 -3.95 2.43
C VAL A 112 5.16 -3.32 1.13
N ARG A 113 3.99 -2.69 1.16
CA ARG A 113 3.32 -2.16 -0.04
C ARG A 113 3.50 -0.66 -0.23
N LEU A 114 3.89 0.10 0.80
CA LEU A 114 4.06 1.55 0.70
C LEU A 114 5.54 1.93 0.89
N ILE A 115 6.07 1.75 2.10
CA ILE A 115 7.40 2.26 2.48
C ILE A 115 8.52 1.53 1.75
N ALA A 116 8.52 0.20 1.71
CA ALA A 116 9.56 -0.55 1.01
C ALA A 116 9.65 -0.19 -0.50
N PRO A 117 8.53 -0.11 -1.26
CA PRO A 117 8.54 0.41 -2.62
C PRO A 117 9.06 1.85 -2.75
N THR A 118 8.71 2.73 -1.83
CA THR A 118 9.24 4.11 -1.82
C THR A 118 10.76 4.12 -1.64
N ILE A 119 11.30 3.33 -0.70
CA ILE A 119 12.75 3.17 -0.52
C ILE A 119 13.39 2.57 -1.78
N ARG A 120 12.75 1.59 -2.42
CA ARG A 120 13.24 1.02 -3.68
C ARG A 120 13.40 2.07 -4.77
N LEU A 121 12.47 3.02 -4.88
CA LEU A 121 12.51 4.06 -5.89
C LEU A 121 13.46 5.20 -5.52
N LEU A 122 13.39 5.70 -4.29
CA LEU A 122 13.98 6.98 -3.88
C LEU A 122 15.14 6.87 -2.89
N GLY A 123 15.36 5.69 -2.31
CA GLY A 123 16.45 5.45 -1.36
C GLY A 123 17.82 5.36 -2.04
N THR A 124 18.88 5.56 -1.26
CA THR A 124 20.26 5.29 -1.71
C THR A 124 20.52 3.78 -1.83
N ALA A 125 21.65 3.39 -2.42
CA ALA A 125 22.03 1.98 -2.51
C ALA A 125 22.16 1.33 -1.12
N GLU A 126 22.72 2.07 -0.16
CA GLU A 126 22.91 1.65 1.23
C GLU A 126 21.57 1.47 1.93
N GLN A 127 20.63 2.40 1.74
CA GLN A 127 19.28 2.31 2.30
C GLN A 127 18.52 1.11 1.71
N LYS A 128 18.59 0.90 0.38
CA LYS A 128 17.97 -0.25 -0.27
C LYS A 128 18.51 -1.56 0.30
N ALA A 129 19.83 -1.67 0.46
CA ALA A 129 20.49 -2.84 1.04
C ALA A 129 20.11 -3.06 2.51
N ARG A 130 19.95 -1.97 3.30
CA ARG A 130 19.62 -2.03 4.72
C ARG A 130 18.17 -2.41 5.00
N PHE A 131 17.21 -1.84 4.27
CA PHE A 131 15.80 -1.84 4.68
C PHE A 131 14.91 -2.80 3.90
N ILE A 132 15.15 -2.98 2.59
CA ILE A 132 14.18 -3.65 1.73
C ILE A 132 13.96 -5.10 2.16
N ARG A 133 15.04 -5.87 2.31
CA ARG A 133 14.91 -7.30 2.65
C ARG A 133 14.28 -7.51 4.05
N PRO A 134 14.71 -6.83 5.13
CA PRO A 134 14.03 -6.93 6.43
C PRO A 134 12.54 -6.57 6.37
N PHE A 135 12.16 -5.55 5.60
CA PHE A 135 10.75 -5.16 5.45
C PHE A 135 9.94 -6.20 4.69
N LEU A 136 10.43 -6.67 3.53
CA LEU A 136 9.74 -7.70 2.73
C LEU A 136 9.62 -9.03 3.46
N ARG A 137 10.60 -9.39 4.29
CA ARG A 137 10.59 -10.60 5.14
C ARG A 137 9.77 -10.43 6.42
N GLY A 138 9.30 -9.22 6.73
CA GLY A 138 8.52 -8.90 7.92
C GLY A 138 9.34 -8.93 9.22
N GLU A 139 10.65 -8.72 9.17
CA GLU A 139 11.54 -8.71 10.35
C GLU A 139 11.55 -7.35 11.05
N GLU A 140 11.46 -6.29 10.26
CA GLU A 140 11.32 -4.93 10.74
C GLU A 140 10.03 -4.36 10.14
N LEU A 141 9.32 -3.55 10.93
CA LEU A 141 8.06 -2.94 10.53
C LEU A 141 8.17 -1.43 10.63
N ALA A 142 7.56 -0.75 9.68
CA ALA A 142 7.56 0.70 9.58
C ALA A 142 6.13 1.24 9.51
N CYS A 143 5.88 2.35 10.21
CA CYS A 143 4.63 3.10 10.11
C CYS A 143 4.82 4.42 9.37
N GLN A 144 3.72 5.04 8.94
CA GLN A 144 3.73 6.36 8.32
C GLN A 144 3.61 7.45 9.40
N LEU A 145 4.48 8.46 9.33
CA LEU A 145 4.53 9.61 10.24
C LEU A 145 4.29 10.91 9.46
N PHE A 146 3.15 10.97 8.76
CA PHE A 146 2.82 12.09 7.86
C PHE A 146 1.91 13.11 8.55
N SER A 147 0.68 12.70 8.86
CA SER A 147 -0.38 13.57 9.40
C SER A 147 -0.02 14.16 10.76
N GLU A 148 -0.49 15.39 10.98
CA GLU A 148 -0.34 16.15 12.22
C GLU A 148 -1.69 16.67 12.68
N PRO A 149 -1.86 17.03 13.96
CA PRO A 149 -3.11 17.60 14.45
C PRO A 149 -3.59 18.82 13.63
N GLY A 150 -2.63 19.64 13.15
CA GLY A 150 -2.89 20.80 12.30
C GLY A 150 -2.79 20.56 10.79
N ALA A 151 -2.40 19.36 10.34
CA ALA A 151 -2.12 19.05 8.93
C ALA A 151 -2.56 17.62 8.57
N GLY A 152 -3.80 17.49 8.09
CA GLY A 152 -4.38 16.27 7.52
C GLY A 152 -4.45 16.35 6.00
N SER A 153 -5.59 16.81 5.45
CA SER A 153 -5.77 16.98 4.01
C SER A 153 -4.82 18.01 3.39
N ASP A 154 -4.50 19.11 4.10
CA ASP A 154 -3.38 20.00 3.74
C ASP A 154 -2.07 19.46 4.34
N LEU A 155 -1.61 18.30 3.84
CA LEU A 155 -0.36 17.68 4.31
C LEU A 155 0.84 18.61 4.16
N ALA A 156 0.83 19.48 3.14
CA ALA A 156 1.90 20.45 2.91
C ALA A 156 1.98 21.52 4.00
N GLY A 157 0.93 21.68 4.79
CA GLY A 157 0.87 22.54 5.98
C GLY A 157 1.57 21.99 7.21
N LEU A 158 2.24 20.83 7.13
CA LEU A 158 2.94 20.22 8.27
C LEU A 158 3.95 21.19 8.93
N ALA A 159 4.03 21.11 10.26
CA ALA A 159 4.77 21.98 11.15
C ALA A 159 5.88 21.26 11.94
N THR A 160 5.90 19.92 12.00
CA THR A 160 7.05 19.17 12.55
C THR A 160 8.31 19.66 11.90
N ARG A 161 9.29 20.14 12.67
CA ARG A 161 10.48 20.83 12.18
C ARG A 161 11.70 19.94 12.32
N ALA A 162 12.57 19.94 11.33
CA ALA A 162 13.88 19.31 11.36
C ALA A 162 14.96 20.36 11.06
N VAL A 163 15.90 20.54 11.99
CA VAL A 163 17.01 21.50 11.87
C VAL A 163 18.30 20.73 11.70
N ARG A 164 19.10 21.12 10.70
CA ARG A 164 20.41 20.51 10.51
C ARG A 164 21.38 20.94 11.61
N ASP A 165 22.03 19.98 12.24
CA ASP A 165 23.07 20.17 13.25
C ASP A 165 24.23 19.20 12.94
N GLY A 166 25.25 19.71 12.25
CA GLY A 166 26.35 18.89 11.74
C GLY A 166 25.91 17.90 10.66
N ASP A 167 26.13 16.61 10.91
CA ASP A 167 25.72 15.47 10.08
C ASP A 167 24.36 14.87 10.51
N GLU A 168 23.68 15.49 11.46
CA GLU A 168 22.38 15.07 11.97
C GLU A 168 21.30 16.15 11.78
N TRP A 169 20.07 15.74 12.05
CA TRP A 169 18.88 16.59 12.11
C TRP A 169 18.25 16.48 13.48
N VAL A 170 17.99 17.63 14.11
CA VAL A 170 17.22 17.73 15.35
C VAL A 170 15.77 17.98 15.00
N VAL A 171 14.89 17.06 15.41
CA VAL A 171 13.49 17.04 15.01
C VAL A 171 12.57 17.24 16.20
N THR A 172 11.67 18.21 16.08
CA THR A 172 10.68 18.56 17.10
C THR A 172 9.29 18.68 16.47
N GLY A 173 8.30 18.02 17.05
CA GLY A 173 6.92 18.07 16.55
C GLY A 173 6.02 16.96 17.06
N GLN A 174 4.87 16.81 16.40
CA GLN A 174 3.87 15.80 16.74
C GLN A 174 3.22 15.25 15.47
N LYS A 175 3.08 13.93 15.42
CA LYS A 175 2.31 13.19 14.42
C LYS A 175 1.09 12.53 15.06
N VAL A 176 0.08 12.26 14.25
CA VAL A 176 -1.19 11.68 14.68
C VAL A 176 -1.74 10.75 13.59
N TRP A 177 -2.60 9.80 13.99
CA TRP A 177 -3.17 8.76 13.12
C TRP A 177 -2.12 7.76 12.59
N SER A 178 -0.99 7.62 13.27
CA SER A 178 0.07 6.68 12.87
C SER A 178 -0.31 5.25 13.22
N SER A 179 -0.93 4.56 12.25
CA SER A 179 -1.40 3.18 12.39
C SER A 179 -0.29 2.21 12.80
N GLY A 180 -0.52 1.49 13.90
CA GLY A 180 0.38 0.46 14.41
C GLY A 180 1.74 0.97 14.91
N ALA A 181 1.92 2.28 15.10
CA ALA A 181 3.24 2.84 15.47
C ALA A 181 3.82 2.23 16.75
N HIS A 182 2.98 1.87 17.72
CA HIS A 182 3.40 1.22 18.97
C HIS A 182 3.90 -0.23 18.81
N HIS A 183 3.74 -0.81 17.61
CA HIS A 183 4.32 -2.10 17.22
C HIS A 183 5.38 -1.97 16.11
N ALA A 184 5.65 -0.75 15.64
CA ALA A 184 6.62 -0.47 14.60
C ALA A 184 8.00 -0.22 15.19
N GLY A 185 9.06 -0.59 14.46
CA GLY A 185 10.43 -0.21 14.81
C GLY A 185 10.88 1.07 14.12
N TRP A 186 10.22 1.42 13.00
CA TRP A 186 10.59 2.54 12.15
C TRP A 186 9.38 3.43 11.82
N GLY A 187 9.65 4.68 11.51
CA GLY A 187 8.69 5.63 10.96
C GLY A 187 9.22 6.28 9.69
N GLU A 188 8.40 6.34 8.63
CA GLU A 188 8.64 7.22 7.48
C GLU A 188 8.12 8.62 7.83
N LEU A 189 9.05 9.50 8.22
CA LEU A 189 8.77 10.82 8.79
C LEU A 189 8.89 11.91 7.74
N LEU A 190 7.89 12.80 7.69
CA LEU A 190 7.99 14.08 7.00
C LEU A 190 8.20 15.22 7.99
N ALA A 191 9.20 16.05 7.74
CA ALA A 191 9.47 17.24 8.54
C ALA A 191 9.83 18.45 7.68
N ARG A 192 9.48 19.63 8.17
CA ARG A 192 9.82 20.95 7.65
C ARG A 192 11.30 21.21 7.90
N THR A 193 12.08 21.29 6.83
CA THR A 193 13.51 21.68 6.90
C THR A 193 13.75 23.11 6.47
N ASP A 194 12.84 23.70 5.69
CA ASP A 194 12.91 25.10 5.25
C ASP A 194 11.50 25.73 5.31
N PRO A 195 11.24 26.67 6.24
CA PRO A 195 9.95 27.36 6.35
C PRO A 195 9.80 28.56 5.41
N ASP A 196 10.89 29.03 4.79
CA ASP A 196 10.91 30.27 3.99
C ASP A 196 10.66 30.00 2.50
N THR A 197 10.63 28.74 2.10
CA THR A 197 10.30 28.29 0.75
C THR A 197 8.82 27.90 0.58
N VAL A 198 8.40 27.66 -0.66
CA VAL A 198 7.06 27.13 -0.96
C VAL A 198 6.84 25.85 -0.17
N LYS A 199 5.66 25.72 0.46
CA LYS A 199 5.31 24.62 1.39
C LYS A 199 5.80 23.23 0.93
N HIS A 200 5.65 22.88 -0.34
CA HIS A 200 6.09 21.56 -0.82
C HIS A 200 7.62 21.39 -0.90
N ALA A 201 8.36 22.45 -1.24
CA ALA A 201 9.82 22.43 -1.39
C ALA A 201 10.57 22.48 -0.05
N GLY A 202 9.86 22.81 1.04
CA GLY A 202 10.44 22.92 2.39
C GLY A 202 10.38 21.64 3.22
N ILE A 203 9.95 20.52 2.65
CA ILE A 203 9.72 19.25 3.35
C ILE A 203 10.83 18.26 3.00
N THR A 204 11.36 17.57 4.00
CA THR A 204 12.32 16.47 3.86
C THR A 204 11.76 15.22 4.52
N ALA A 205 12.07 14.05 3.96
CA ALA A 205 11.65 12.76 4.49
C ALA A 205 12.80 12.04 5.19
N PHE A 206 12.50 11.26 6.24
CA PHE A 206 13.46 10.52 7.04
C PHE A 206 12.93 9.12 7.39
N LEU A 207 13.84 8.17 7.55
CA LEU A 207 13.58 6.88 8.19
C LEU A 207 13.99 6.99 9.66
N LEU A 208 13.02 7.11 10.56
CA LEU A 208 13.23 7.33 11.99
C LEU A 208 13.11 6.00 12.77
N PRO A 209 14.14 5.54 13.50
CA PRO A 209 13.96 4.51 14.52
C PRO A 209 13.04 5.03 15.64
N LEU A 210 11.97 4.31 15.95
CA LEU A 210 10.97 4.78 16.95
C LEU A 210 11.43 4.59 18.40
N ASP A 211 12.56 3.92 18.62
CA ASP A 211 13.25 3.82 19.91
C ASP A 211 14.29 4.93 20.13
N THR A 212 14.44 5.85 19.16
CA THR A 212 15.36 7.00 19.29
C THR A 212 14.97 7.86 20.50
N PRO A 213 15.93 8.28 21.35
CA PRO A 213 15.64 9.19 22.46
C PRO A 213 14.88 10.44 22.00
N GLY A 214 13.85 10.83 22.75
CA GLY A 214 12.94 11.92 22.40
C GLY A 214 11.70 11.50 21.61
N VAL A 215 11.62 10.25 21.12
CA VAL A 215 10.40 9.71 20.51
C VAL A 215 9.49 9.14 21.59
N GLN A 216 8.22 9.59 21.61
CA GLN A 216 7.19 9.01 22.46
C GLN A 216 5.96 8.62 21.64
N VAL A 217 5.68 7.31 21.58
CA VAL A 217 4.49 6.77 20.91
C VAL A 217 3.37 6.57 21.93
N ARG A 218 2.18 7.12 21.64
CA ARG A 218 0.99 7.05 22.49
C ARG A 218 -0.20 6.50 21.70
N PRO A 219 -0.72 5.30 22.04
CA PRO A 219 -1.92 4.78 21.40
C PRO A 219 -3.15 5.69 21.62
N LEU A 220 -4.00 5.78 20.61
CA LEU A 220 -5.26 6.51 20.62
C LEU A 220 -6.42 5.54 20.66
N ARG A 221 -7.33 5.74 21.61
CA ARG A 221 -8.56 4.96 21.69
C ARG A 221 -9.54 5.43 20.62
N GLN A 222 -9.87 4.53 19.70
CA GLN A 222 -10.81 4.75 18.61
C GLN A 222 -12.26 4.65 19.12
N MET A 223 -13.20 5.20 18.36
CA MET A 223 -14.64 5.06 18.64
C MET A 223 -15.10 3.59 18.58
N SER A 224 -14.41 2.75 17.80
CA SER A 224 -14.60 1.30 17.75
C SER A 224 -14.19 0.57 19.04
N GLY A 225 -13.44 1.23 19.94
CA GLY A 225 -12.89 0.64 21.16
C GLY A 225 -11.39 0.31 21.08
N GLY A 226 -10.89 0.04 19.88
CA GLY A 226 -9.52 -0.39 19.62
C GLY A 226 -8.47 0.72 19.76
N VAL A 227 -7.18 0.35 19.67
CA VAL A 227 -6.04 1.27 19.86
C VAL A 227 -5.01 1.22 18.72
N SER A 228 -5.46 0.85 17.52
CA SER A 228 -4.55 0.65 16.38
C SER A 228 -3.96 1.95 15.81
N PHE A 229 -4.38 3.14 16.25
CA PHE A 229 -3.78 4.43 15.86
C PHE A 229 -2.94 5.01 17.00
N CYS A 230 -1.94 5.83 16.69
CA CYS A 230 -1.11 6.49 17.68
C CYS A 230 -0.90 7.97 17.39
N GLU A 231 -0.64 8.72 18.45
CA GLU A 231 0.14 9.95 18.40
C GLU A 231 1.62 9.60 18.57
N VAL A 232 2.49 10.36 17.91
CA VAL A 232 3.94 10.27 18.08
C VAL A 232 4.49 11.65 18.36
N PHE A 233 5.06 11.84 19.54
CA PHE A 233 5.71 13.08 19.95
C PHE A 233 7.20 12.96 19.69
N LEU A 234 7.79 14.04 19.18
CA LEU A 234 9.20 14.15 18.84
C LEU A 234 9.75 15.35 19.60
N ASP A 235 10.62 15.10 20.57
CA ASP A 235 11.27 16.13 21.39
C ASP A 235 12.79 16.08 21.17
N ASP A 236 13.30 17.03 20.38
CA ASP A 236 14.71 17.16 19.98
C ASP A 236 15.37 15.84 19.52
N VAL A 237 14.61 15.04 18.77
CA VAL A 237 15.03 13.74 18.26
C VAL A 237 16.14 13.91 17.24
N ARG A 238 17.27 13.23 17.44
CA ARG A 238 18.43 13.31 16.55
C ARG A 238 18.41 12.20 15.51
N ILE A 239 18.42 12.57 14.23
CA ILE A 239 18.41 11.65 13.09
C ILE A 239 19.65 11.91 12.21
N PRO A 240 20.54 10.95 12.01
CA PRO A 240 21.66 11.13 11.08
C PRO A 240 21.18 11.34 9.63
N ASP A 241 21.86 12.21 8.87
CA ASP A 241 21.48 12.54 7.48
C ASP A 241 21.51 11.32 6.56
N SER A 242 22.25 10.26 6.93
CA SER A 242 22.24 8.97 6.22
C SER A 242 20.86 8.28 6.22
N LEU A 243 19.97 8.64 7.14
CA LEU A 243 18.58 8.16 7.20
C LEU A 243 17.58 9.09 6.51
N ARG A 244 18.05 10.17 5.86
CA ARG A 244 17.22 11.01 5.00
C ARG A 244 16.84 10.25 3.73
N LEU A 245 15.55 10.19 3.43
CA LEU A 245 15.00 9.54 2.24
C LEU A 245 14.77 10.58 1.12
N GLY A 246 15.45 10.42 -0.01
CA GLY A 246 15.50 11.44 -1.06
C GLY A 246 16.31 12.68 -0.64
N GLU A 247 16.44 13.70 -1.50
CA GLU A 247 17.20 14.93 -1.21
C GLU A 247 16.52 15.87 -0.19
N VAL A 248 17.29 16.77 0.44
CA VAL A 248 16.75 17.84 1.29
C VAL A 248 15.76 18.70 0.47
N GLY A 249 14.58 18.95 1.03
CA GLY A 249 13.50 19.68 0.35
C GLY A 249 12.75 18.87 -0.71
N LYS A 250 13.06 17.58 -0.89
CA LYS A 250 12.37 16.67 -1.82
C LYS A 250 11.44 15.67 -1.12
N GLY A 251 11.17 15.87 0.17
CA GLY A 251 10.26 15.02 0.95
C GLY A 251 8.82 15.01 0.43
N TRP A 252 8.37 16.05 -0.28
CA TRP A 252 7.06 16.02 -0.94
C TRP A 252 6.99 14.96 -2.07
N GLY A 253 8.09 14.76 -2.81
CA GLY A 253 8.17 13.70 -3.82
C GLY A 253 8.09 12.31 -3.20
N VAL A 254 8.71 12.13 -2.03
CA VAL A 254 8.63 10.90 -1.22
C VAL A 254 7.19 10.67 -0.77
N ALA A 255 6.54 11.68 -0.19
CA ALA A 255 5.16 11.60 0.26
C ALA A 255 4.20 11.20 -0.87
N LEU A 256 4.29 11.86 -2.04
CA LEU A 256 3.47 11.52 -3.20
C LEU A 256 3.72 10.10 -3.73
N THR A 257 4.97 9.62 -3.64
CA THR A 257 5.33 8.25 -4.04
C THR A 257 4.70 7.24 -3.11
N THR A 258 4.84 7.40 -1.78
CA THR A 258 4.21 6.53 -0.78
C THR A 258 2.69 6.53 -0.91
N LEU A 259 2.06 7.71 -1.05
CA LEU A 259 0.61 7.84 -1.24
C LEU A 259 0.11 7.27 -2.58
N GLY A 260 0.97 7.28 -3.61
CA GLY A 260 0.68 6.64 -4.90
C GLY A 260 0.55 5.12 -4.74
N PHE A 261 1.48 4.50 -3.99
CA PHE A 261 1.39 3.08 -3.65
C PHE A 261 0.22 2.76 -2.73
N GLU A 262 -0.09 3.65 -1.77
CA GLU A 262 -1.25 3.49 -0.88
C GLU A 262 -2.56 3.44 -1.66
N ARG A 263 -2.70 4.27 -2.69
CA ARG A 263 -3.89 4.28 -3.55
C ARG A 263 -4.04 3.00 -4.34
N ASP A 264 -2.95 2.43 -4.89
CA ASP A 264 -3.01 1.11 -5.55
C ASP A 264 -3.36 0.00 -4.56
N ALA A 265 -2.74 0.01 -3.37
CA ALA A 265 -3.01 -0.96 -2.32
C ALA A 265 -4.47 -0.90 -1.83
N SER A 266 -5.04 0.30 -1.71
CA SER A 266 -6.43 0.56 -1.31
C SER A 266 -7.43 0.30 -2.43
N ALA A 267 -7.02 0.41 -3.70
CA ALA A 267 -7.89 0.22 -4.86
C ALA A 267 -8.12 -1.25 -5.22
N ARG A 268 -7.35 -2.20 -4.65
CA ARG A 268 -7.64 -3.63 -4.86
C ARG A 268 -8.93 -3.98 -4.10
N PRO A 269 -10.01 -4.42 -4.79
CA PRO A 269 -11.28 -4.74 -4.16
C PRO A 269 -11.14 -5.98 -3.27
N HIS A 270 -10.68 -5.80 -2.04
CA HIS A 270 -10.68 -6.82 -1.01
C HIS A 270 -11.60 -6.36 0.12
N GLN A 271 -12.84 -6.85 0.11
CA GLN A 271 -13.68 -7.12 1.29
C GLN A 271 -13.78 -6.03 2.39
N ILE A 272 -13.60 -4.74 2.08
CA ILE A 272 -13.76 -3.68 3.07
C ILE A 272 -15.26 -3.50 3.34
N GLY A 273 -15.72 -3.83 4.56
CA GLY A 273 -17.14 -3.70 4.93
C GLY A 273 -18.05 -4.80 4.39
N GLY A 274 -17.47 -5.88 3.84
CA GLY A 274 -18.19 -6.99 3.23
C GLY A 274 -18.55 -6.78 1.76
N GLY A 275 -19.18 -7.77 1.13
CA GLY A 275 -19.51 -7.74 -0.30
C GLY A 275 -20.91 -8.23 -0.65
N TRP A 276 -21.26 -8.16 -1.93
CA TRP A 276 -22.54 -8.60 -2.49
C TRP A 276 -22.98 -9.97 -1.97
N THR A 277 -22.07 -10.95 -2.01
CA THR A 277 -22.36 -12.33 -1.58
C THR A 277 -22.77 -12.40 -0.11
N GLN A 278 -22.16 -11.57 0.75
CA GLN A 278 -22.51 -11.51 2.17
C GLN A 278 -23.88 -10.85 2.35
N VAL A 279 -24.12 -9.67 1.77
CA VAL A 279 -25.41 -8.98 1.93
C VAL A 279 -26.57 -9.80 1.34
N LEU A 280 -26.35 -10.48 0.21
CA LEU A 280 -27.33 -11.39 -0.38
C LEU A 280 -27.64 -12.56 0.56
N GLY A 281 -26.61 -13.18 1.14
CA GLY A 281 -26.81 -14.29 2.07
C GLY A 281 -27.52 -13.86 3.36
N LEU A 282 -27.26 -12.65 3.88
CA LEU A 282 -27.99 -12.09 5.02
C LEU A 282 -29.48 -11.92 4.69
N ALA A 283 -29.77 -11.36 3.51
CA ALA A 283 -31.14 -11.16 3.06
C ALA A 283 -31.88 -12.49 2.86
N GLN A 284 -31.19 -13.53 2.37
CA GLN A 284 -31.70 -14.89 2.30
C GLN A 284 -32.01 -15.46 3.68
N TRP A 285 -31.07 -15.34 4.62
CA TRP A 285 -31.22 -15.85 5.98
C TRP A 285 -32.36 -15.18 6.75
N LEU A 286 -32.52 -13.86 6.59
CA LEU A 286 -33.63 -13.10 7.17
C LEU A 286 -34.98 -13.36 6.46
N GLY A 287 -34.99 -14.05 5.32
CA GLY A 287 -36.21 -14.31 4.55
C GLY A 287 -36.83 -13.06 3.92
N VAL A 288 -36.05 -12.00 3.69
CA VAL A 288 -36.53 -10.69 3.22
C VAL A 288 -36.34 -10.47 1.72
N LEU A 289 -36.00 -11.53 0.97
CA LEU A 289 -35.75 -11.41 -0.46
C LEU A 289 -36.96 -10.98 -1.27
N ASP A 290 -38.19 -11.18 -0.79
CA ASP A 290 -39.40 -10.79 -1.51
C ASP A 290 -39.82 -9.33 -1.26
N ASP A 291 -39.16 -8.64 -0.33
CA ASP A 291 -39.38 -7.20 -0.11
C ASP A 291 -38.79 -6.40 -1.29
N PRO A 292 -39.61 -5.64 -2.05
CA PRO A 292 -39.14 -4.87 -3.19
C PRO A 292 -38.11 -3.80 -2.84
N LEU A 293 -38.16 -3.21 -1.64
CA LEU A 293 -37.18 -2.22 -1.19
C LEU A 293 -35.84 -2.89 -0.87
N VAL A 294 -35.86 -4.11 -0.31
CA VAL A 294 -34.63 -4.91 -0.10
C VAL A 294 -34.03 -5.32 -1.44
N ARG A 295 -34.84 -5.82 -2.38
CA ARG A 295 -34.38 -6.17 -3.74
C ARG A 295 -33.71 -4.97 -4.44
N GLN A 296 -34.29 -3.78 -4.33
CA GLN A 296 -33.74 -2.56 -4.92
C GLN A 296 -32.37 -2.21 -4.31
N ARG A 297 -32.24 -2.30 -2.98
CA ARG A 297 -30.96 -2.05 -2.28
C ARG A 297 -29.89 -3.09 -2.66
N LEU A 298 -30.28 -4.35 -2.75
CA LEU A 298 -29.42 -5.44 -3.21
C LEU A 298 -28.91 -5.17 -4.64
N ALA A 299 -29.81 -4.84 -5.57
CA ALA A 299 -29.42 -4.50 -6.95
C ALA A 299 -28.44 -3.31 -7.01
N ALA A 300 -28.62 -2.30 -6.16
CA ALA A 300 -27.70 -1.18 -6.07
C ALA A 300 -26.30 -1.60 -5.57
N VAL A 301 -26.22 -2.44 -4.54
CA VAL A 301 -24.93 -3.00 -4.05
C VAL A 301 -24.25 -3.79 -5.15
N TYR A 302 -24.97 -4.71 -5.81
CA TYR A 302 -24.44 -5.50 -6.92
C TYR A 302 -23.89 -4.62 -8.04
N ALA A 303 -24.66 -3.62 -8.48
CA ALA A 303 -24.24 -2.71 -9.55
C ALA A 303 -22.98 -1.91 -9.16
N ASN A 304 -22.96 -1.34 -7.96
CA ASN A 304 -21.81 -0.55 -7.49
C ASN A 304 -20.54 -1.40 -7.37
N GLU A 305 -20.63 -2.63 -6.87
CA GLU A 305 -19.48 -3.53 -6.78
C GLU A 305 -18.91 -3.86 -8.16
N ARG A 306 -19.76 -4.10 -9.16
CA ARG A 306 -19.30 -4.38 -10.55
C ARG A 306 -18.75 -3.15 -11.27
N LEU A 307 -19.19 -1.95 -10.89
CA LEU A 307 -18.66 -0.69 -11.43
C LEU A 307 -17.33 -0.28 -10.78
N ALA A 308 -17.13 -0.64 -9.50
CA ALA A 308 -15.93 -0.31 -8.74
C ALA A 308 -14.64 -1.02 -9.23
N ASP A 309 -14.72 -1.98 -10.16
CA ASP A 309 -13.55 -2.58 -10.81
C ASP A 309 -12.85 -1.63 -11.82
N GLY A 310 -13.47 -0.52 -12.23
CA GLY A 310 -12.97 0.43 -13.23
C GLY A 310 -11.95 1.53 -12.80
N PRO A 311 -11.96 2.09 -11.57
CA PRO A 311 -11.12 3.25 -11.19
C PRO A 311 -9.61 3.03 -11.21
N THR A 312 -9.15 1.78 -11.19
CA THR A 312 -7.74 1.38 -11.17
C THR A 312 -6.99 1.84 -12.43
N GLU A 313 -7.68 1.96 -13.58
CA GLU A 313 -7.07 2.32 -14.88
C GLU A 313 -6.70 3.81 -15.01
N ILE A 314 -7.51 4.71 -14.43
CA ILE A 314 -7.27 6.15 -14.50
C ILE A 314 -6.01 6.54 -13.70
N HIS A 315 -5.79 5.89 -12.55
CA HIS A 315 -4.64 6.15 -11.71
C HIS A 315 -3.34 5.53 -12.27
N LYS A 316 -3.38 4.30 -12.82
CA LYS A 316 -2.24 3.72 -13.57
C LYS A 316 -1.73 4.70 -14.63
N THR A 317 -2.64 5.38 -15.32
CA THR A 317 -2.30 6.39 -16.33
C THR A 317 -1.63 7.64 -15.73
N ALA A 318 -2.04 8.08 -14.54
CA ALA A 318 -1.45 9.24 -13.85
C ALA A 318 -0.06 8.92 -13.27
N LEU A 319 0.10 7.76 -12.61
CA LEU A 319 1.40 7.31 -12.08
C LEU A 319 2.38 7.03 -13.23
N ALA A 320 1.91 6.40 -14.31
CA ALA A 320 2.70 6.22 -15.53
C ALA A 320 3.15 7.56 -16.11
N ARG A 321 2.32 8.61 -16.12
CA ARG A 321 2.74 9.94 -16.57
C ARG A 321 3.89 10.52 -15.73
N THR A 322 3.87 10.34 -14.41
CA THR A 322 4.93 10.84 -13.53
C THR A 322 6.21 10.01 -13.64
N LEU A 323 6.11 8.68 -13.70
CA LEU A 323 7.23 7.76 -13.84
C LEU A 323 7.87 7.81 -15.24
N LEU A 324 7.04 7.94 -16.28
CA LEU A 324 7.51 8.02 -17.67
C LEU A 324 7.98 9.43 -18.07
N ALA A 325 7.74 10.46 -17.26
CA ALA A 325 8.24 11.80 -17.53
C ALA A 325 9.79 11.87 -17.57
N GLN A 326 10.47 10.90 -16.96
CA GLN A 326 11.93 10.77 -16.93
C GLN A 326 12.44 9.48 -17.61
N PHE A 327 11.55 8.69 -18.20
CA PHE A 327 11.90 7.41 -18.82
C PHE A 327 12.41 7.62 -20.25
N GLU A 328 13.68 7.34 -20.50
CA GLU A 328 14.19 7.15 -21.86
C GLU A 328 14.09 5.67 -22.26
N PRO A 329 13.29 5.31 -23.27
CA PRO A 329 13.19 3.94 -23.72
C PRO A 329 14.50 3.48 -24.35
N ALA A 330 14.94 2.27 -24.03
CA ALA A 330 16.06 1.63 -24.71
C ALA A 330 15.77 1.47 -26.20
N MET A 331 16.63 2.05 -27.04
CA MET A 331 16.53 2.00 -28.51
C MET A 331 16.51 0.55 -29.00
N GLY A 332 15.43 0.15 -29.71
CA GLY A 332 15.32 -1.13 -30.40
C GLY A 332 14.40 -2.18 -29.76
N LEU A 333 13.77 -1.89 -28.62
CA LEU A 333 12.89 -2.86 -27.92
C LEU A 333 11.43 -2.89 -28.39
N PHE A 334 10.97 -1.89 -29.16
CA PHE A 334 9.62 -1.86 -29.72
C PHE A 334 9.64 -1.49 -31.21
N PRO A 335 8.82 -2.14 -32.06
CA PRO A 335 8.64 -1.73 -33.45
C PRO A 335 7.91 -0.37 -33.47
N SER A 336 8.65 0.70 -33.70
CA SER A 336 8.18 2.10 -33.71
C SER A 336 7.29 2.45 -34.92
N GLY A 337 6.72 1.46 -35.61
CA GLY A 337 5.93 1.66 -36.83
C GLY A 337 4.48 2.08 -36.60
N HIS A 338 3.95 1.98 -35.37
CA HIS A 338 2.50 2.15 -35.09
C HIS A 338 2.16 3.17 -33.99
N LEU A 339 3.12 3.96 -33.53
CA LEU A 339 2.84 5.14 -32.69
C LEU A 339 2.85 6.39 -33.56
N PRO A 340 1.73 7.15 -33.68
CA PRO A 340 1.73 8.41 -34.41
C PRO A 340 2.68 9.39 -33.71
N ALA A 341 3.80 9.72 -34.36
CA ALA A 341 4.86 10.51 -33.74
C ALA A 341 4.47 11.96 -33.43
N ARG A 342 3.33 12.48 -33.93
CA ARG A 342 2.96 13.90 -33.76
C ARG A 342 1.44 14.10 -33.64
N ARG A 343 1.07 14.79 -32.55
CA ARG A 343 -0.29 15.24 -32.16
C ARG A 343 -1.07 15.94 -33.28
N ALA A 344 -0.39 16.53 -34.25
CA ALA A 344 -0.99 17.23 -35.40
C ALA A 344 -1.68 16.27 -36.39
N ALA A 345 -1.07 15.13 -36.71
CA ALA A 345 -1.63 14.15 -37.65
C ALA A 345 -2.86 13.43 -37.07
N ALA A 346 -2.92 13.26 -35.74
CA ALA A 346 -4.10 12.74 -35.06
C ALA A 346 -5.27 13.73 -35.11
N ARG A 347 -5.01 15.04 -34.97
CA ARG A 347 -6.06 16.08 -35.09
C ARG A 347 -6.65 16.13 -36.49
N GLU A 348 -5.82 15.99 -37.52
CA GLU A 348 -6.27 15.97 -38.91
C GLU A 348 -7.09 14.71 -39.22
N ARG A 349 -6.62 13.53 -38.77
CA ARG A 349 -7.31 12.26 -38.97
C ARG A 349 -8.68 12.18 -38.29
N PHE A 350 -8.83 12.85 -37.15
CA PHE A 350 -10.05 12.80 -36.35
C PHE A 350 -10.85 14.12 -36.36
N ALA A 351 -10.59 14.99 -37.34
CA ALA A 351 -11.19 16.32 -37.42
C ALA A 351 -12.73 16.27 -37.46
N GLU A 352 -13.31 15.38 -38.27
CA GLU A 352 -14.76 15.20 -38.37
C GLU A 352 -15.41 14.74 -37.05
N GLN A 353 -14.78 13.84 -36.29
CA GLN A 353 -15.32 13.40 -35.00
C GLN A 353 -15.17 14.46 -33.90
N ILE A 354 -14.16 15.33 -34.01
CA ILE A 354 -13.95 16.45 -33.09
C ILE A 354 -15.01 17.53 -33.33
N GLU A 355 -15.33 17.86 -34.60
CA GLU A 355 -16.40 18.84 -34.92
C GLU A 355 -17.79 18.33 -34.50
N GLN A 356 -18.11 17.05 -34.72
CA GLN A 356 -19.39 16.46 -34.29
C GLN A 356 -19.58 16.46 -32.76
N ALA A 357 -18.50 16.45 -31.99
CA ALA A 357 -18.55 16.50 -30.53
C ALA A 357 -18.69 17.93 -29.97
N VAL A 358 -18.38 18.96 -30.77
CA VAL A 358 -18.51 20.38 -30.38
C VAL A 358 -19.92 20.90 -30.67
N ASP A 359 -20.58 20.42 -31.74
CA ASP A 359 -21.94 20.84 -32.10
C ASP A 359 -23.06 20.11 -31.32
N ALA A 360 -22.71 19.16 -30.44
CA ALA A 360 -23.65 18.45 -29.57
C ALA A 360 -23.63 18.94 -28.10
N GLY A 361 -22.97 20.06 -27.82
CA GLY A 361 -22.86 20.70 -26.49
C GLY A 361 -23.65 21.98 -26.36
#